data_AF-A0A932M1Z8-F1
#
_entry.id   AF-A0A932M1Z8-F1
#
_cell.length_a   1.000
_cell.length_b   1.000
_cell.length_c   1.000
_cell.angle_alpha   90.00
_cell.angle_beta   90.00
_cell.angle_gamma   90.00
#
_symmetry.space_group_name_H-M   'P 1'
#
loop_
_entity.id
_entity.type
_entity.pdbx_description
1 polymer ?
#
loop_
_entity_poly.entity_id
_entity_poly.type
_entity_poly.pdbx_seq_one_letter_code
_entity_poly.pdbx_strand_id
1 'polypeptide(L)'
;MSDVSKQVMRRVYFIWGVRQLVRPLFLKLAVLALLVWQVKEAVFVRQVFVNMADYKAEELFNFWSAAFLNTDLIVQTAILGIGILAILLVREVVSKDERGLVFARQ
;
A
#
# COMPACT_ATOMS: atom_id res chain seq x y z
N MET A 1 16.38 -35.99 -17.13
CA MET A 1 16.75 -34.99 -16.09
C MET A 1 16.94 -35.76 -14.80
N SER A 2 18.14 -35.76 -14.21
CA SER A 2 18.43 -36.54 -12.99
C SER A 2 17.64 -36.01 -11.80
N ASP A 3 17.27 -36.88 -10.84
CA ASP A 3 16.50 -36.48 -9.63
C ASP A 3 17.21 -35.40 -8.81
N VAL A 4 18.54 -35.38 -8.85
CA VAL A 4 19.37 -34.33 -8.24
C VAL A 4 19.11 -32.96 -8.88
N SER A 5 19.00 -32.87 -10.21
CA SER A 5 18.68 -31.60 -10.90
C SER A 5 17.31 -31.05 -10.51
N LYS A 6 16.30 -31.92 -10.33
CA LYS A 6 14.96 -31.50 -9.86
C LYS A 6 14.99 -30.92 -8.45
N GLN A 7 15.72 -31.55 -7.52
CA GLN A 7 15.83 -31.05 -6.15
C GLN A 7 16.56 -29.71 -6.08
N VAL A 8 17.63 -29.53 -6.84
CA VAL A 8 18.38 -28.28 -6.91
C VAL A 8 17.51 -27.17 -7.51
N MET A 9 16.83 -27.42 -8.63
CA MET A 9 15.93 -26.45 -9.28
C MET A 9 14.81 -25.98 -8.34
N ARG A 10 14.23 -26.90 -7.55
CA ARG A 10 13.19 -26.54 -6.55
C ARG A 10 13.71 -25.56 -5.50
N ARG A 11 14.94 -25.73 -5.02
CA ARG A 11 15.57 -24.82 -4.05
C ARG A 11 15.86 -23.46 -4.68
N VAL A 12 16.34 -23.44 -5.92
CA VAL A 12 16.62 -22.20 -6.65
C VAL A 12 15.34 -21.39 -6.85
N TYR A 13 14.24 -22.02 -7.30
CA TYR A 13 12.96 -21.33 -7.44
C TYR A 13 12.40 -20.84 -6.11
N PHE A 14 12.53 -21.64 -5.04
CA PHE A 14 12.09 -21.22 -3.72
C PHE A 14 12.86 -20.00 -3.22
N ILE A 15 14.20 -20.03 -3.27
CA ILE A 15 15.05 -18.90 -2.86
C ILE A 15 14.76 -17.67 -3.71
N TRP A 16 14.59 -17.84 -5.02
CA TRP A 16 14.27 -16.75 -5.95
C TRP A 16 12.90 -16.14 -5.64
N GLY A 17 11.87 -16.98 -5.44
CA GLY A 17 10.52 -16.53 -5.09
C GLY A 17 10.48 -15.82 -3.73
N VAL A 18 11.10 -16.40 -2.70
CA VAL A 18 11.25 -15.75 -1.39
C VAL A 18 11.95 -14.41 -1.55
N ARG A 19 13.10 -14.37 -2.23
CA ARG A 19 13.87 -13.12 -2.45
C ARG A 19 13.05 -12.04 -3.15
N GLN A 20 12.09 -12.39 -4.01
CA GLN A 20 11.18 -11.44 -4.63
C GLN A 20 10.12 -10.93 -3.64
N LEU A 21 9.57 -11.80 -2.80
CA LEU A 21 8.58 -11.46 -1.76
C LEU A 21 9.18 -10.65 -0.62
N VAL A 22 10.46 -10.84 -0.27
CA VAL A 22 11.14 -10.04 0.78
C VAL A 22 11.62 -8.67 0.25
N ARG A 23 11.34 -8.32 -1.00
CA ARG A 23 11.69 -6.97 -1.49
C ARG A 23 10.94 -5.92 -0.66
N PRO A 24 11.62 -4.89 -0.14
CA PRO A 24 10.98 -3.85 0.67
C PRO A 24 9.76 -3.21 -0.01
N LEU A 25 9.84 -3.01 -1.34
CA LEU A 25 8.74 -2.50 -2.14
C LEU A 25 7.52 -3.45 -2.15
N PHE A 26 7.75 -4.76 -2.33
CA PHE A 26 6.67 -5.75 -2.34
C PHE A 26 5.98 -5.81 -0.97
N LEU A 27 6.74 -5.82 0.12
CA LEU A 27 6.18 -5.82 1.47
C LEU A 27 5.33 -4.58 1.73
N LYS A 28 5.80 -3.39 1.35
CA LYS A 28 5.02 -2.14 1.48
C LYS A 28 3.72 -2.18 0.67
N LEU A 29 3.76 -2.69 -0.56
CA LEU A 29 2.56 -2.84 -1.39
C LEU A 29 1.59 -3.88 -0.83
N ALA A 30 2.09 -4.99 -0.29
CA ALA A 30 1.26 -6.00 0.36
C ALA A 30 0.55 -5.44 1.60
N VAL A 31 1.27 -4.72 2.46
CA VAL A 31 0.67 -4.06 3.63
C VAL A 31 -0.34 -3.00 3.20
N LEU A 32 -0.02 -2.19 2.18
CA LEU A 32 -0.96 -1.20 1.64
C LEU A 32 -2.26 -1.86 1.15
N ALA A 33 -2.15 -2.95 0.39
CA ALA A 33 -3.31 -3.69 -0.10
C ALA A 33 -4.17 -4.25 1.05
N LEU A 34 -3.54 -4.78 2.10
CA LEU A 34 -4.24 -5.26 3.30
C LEU A 34 -4.98 -4.13 4.03
N LEU A 35 -4.36 -2.96 4.19
CA LEU A 35 -5.01 -1.82 4.83
C LEU A 35 -6.19 -1.30 4.01
N VAL A 36 -6.04 -1.21 2.68
CA VAL A 36 -7.14 -0.81 1.78
C VAL A 36 -8.29 -1.80 1.85
N TRP A 37 -7.99 -3.11 1.87
CA TRP A 37 -9.01 -4.14 2.07
C TRP A 37 -9.75 -3.94 3.39
N GLN A 38 -9.03 -3.68 4.48
CA GLN A 38 -9.63 -3.49 5.79
C GLN A 38 -10.54 -2.26 5.83
N VAL A 39 -10.14 -1.15 5.21
CA VAL A 39 -10.98 0.06 5.08
C VAL A 39 -12.24 -0.23 4.26
N LYS A 40 -12.11 -0.97 3.15
CA LYS A 40 -13.26 -1.36 2.31
C LYS A 40 -14.28 -2.20 3.09
N GLU A 41 -13.84 -3.13 3.93
CA GLU A 41 -14.74 -3.96 4.74
C GLU A 41 -15.35 -3.17 5.91
N ALA A 42 -14.59 -2.26 6.51
CA ALA A 42 -15.03 -1.50 7.67
C ALA A 42 -15.90 -0.28 7.33
N VAL A 43 -15.76 0.29 6.13
CA VAL A 43 -16.48 1.50 5.72
C VAL A 43 -17.23 1.26 4.42
N PHE A 44 -18.53 1.56 4.42
CA PHE A 44 -19.34 1.53 3.21
C PHE A 44 -19.05 2.78 2.36
N VAL A 45 -17.93 2.75 1.63
CA VAL A 45 -17.39 3.89 0.86
C VAL A 45 -18.45 4.54 -0.03
N ARG A 46 -19.34 3.75 -0.64
CA ARG A 46 -20.43 4.27 -1.47
C ARG A 46 -21.40 5.17 -0.69
N GLN A 47 -21.76 4.79 0.54
CA GLN A 47 -22.64 5.62 1.37
C GLN A 47 -21.96 6.91 1.80
N VAL A 48 -20.64 6.87 2.08
CA VAL A 48 -19.88 8.09 2.40
C VAL A 48 -19.94 9.10 1.25
N PHE A 49 -19.77 8.64 0.00
CA PHE A 49 -19.87 9.51 -1.17
C PHE A 49 -21.29 10.03 -1.43
N VAL A 50 -22.31 9.22 -1.18
CA VAL A 50 -23.72 9.67 -1.27
C VAL A 50 -23.99 10.75 -0.22
N ASN A 51 -23.61 10.51 1.03
CA ASN A 51 -23.79 11.48 2.12
C ASN A 51 -23.00 12.76 1.86
N MET A 52 -21.83 12.67 1.24
CA MET A 52 -21.00 13.82 0.88
C MET A 52 -21.64 14.70 -0.21
N ALA A 53 -22.45 14.12 -1.10
CA ALA A 53 -23.07 14.85 -2.22
C ALA A 53 -24.06 15.93 -1.76
N ASP A 54 -24.56 15.82 -0.53
CA ASP A 54 -25.48 16.79 0.07
C ASP A 54 -24.76 18.00 0.68
N TYR A 55 -23.42 17.97 0.82
CA TYR A 55 -22.62 19.03 1.42
C TYR A 55 -22.04 19.99 0.38
N LYS A 56 -21.96 21.28 0.75
CA LYS A 56 -21.25 22.29 -0.04
C LYS A 56 -19.74 22.10 0.05
N ALA A 57 -19.01 22.59 -0.95
CA ALA A 57 -17.55 22.51 -1.01
C ALA A 57 -16.85 23.06 0.26
N GLU A 58 -17.39 24.15 0.82
CA GLU A 58 -16.90 24.78 2.04
C GLU A 58 -17.09 23.91 3.30
N GLU A 59 -18.09 23.03 3.29
CA GLU A 59 -18.45 22.16 4.42
C GLU A 59 -17.78 20.79 4.32
N LEU A 60 -17.19 20.44 3.17
CA LEU A 60 -16.54 19.16 2.94
C LEU A 60 -15.43 18.88 3.95
N PHE A 61 -14.62 19.89 4.30
CA PHE A 61 -13.56 19.70 5.29
C PHE A 61 -14.11 19.27 6.66
N ASN A 62 -15.20 19.91 7.10
CA ASN A 62 -15.87 19.57 8.35
C ASN A 62 -16.52 18.19 8.28
N PHE A 63 -17.15 17.85 7.16
CA PHE A 63 -17.70 16.53 6.92
C PHE A 63 -16.63 15.45 6.99
N TRP A 64 -15.52 15.60 6.27
CA TRP A 64 -14.42 14.63 6.28
C TRP A 64 -13.79 14.47 7.66
N SER A 65 -13.58 15.58 8.37
CA SER A 65 -13.03 15.57 9.72
C SER A 65 -13.98 14.87 10.69
N ALA A 66 -15.27 15.19 10.64
CA ALA A 66 -16.28 14.54 11.47
C ALA A 66 -16.42 13.05 11.13
N ALA A 67 -16.48 12.69 9.85
CA ALA A 67 -16.56 11.31 9.41
C ALA A 67 -15.34 10.50 9.87
N PHE A 68 -14.13 11.05 9.77
CA PHE A 68 -12.92 10.39 10.26
C PHE A 68 -12.93 10.21 11.78
N LEU A 69 -13.20 11.27 12.54
CA LEU A 69 -13.20 11.23 14.01
C LEU A 69 -14.27 10.29 14.58
N ASN A 70 -15.38 10.10 13.87
CA ASN A 70 -16.46 9.21 14.29
C ASN A 70 -16.35 7.78 13.73
N THR A 71 -15.30 7.44 12.98
CA THR A 71 -15.05 6.04 12.57
C THR A 71 -14.35 5.24 13.65
N ASP A 72 -14.46 3.91 13.58
CA ASP A 72 -13.77 2.99 14.48
C ASP A 72 -12.24 3.16 14.45
N LEU A 73 -11.59 2.89 15.58
CA LEU A 73 -10.13 2.97 15.73
C LEU A 73 -9.37 2.16 14.67
N ILE A 74 -9.92 1.04 14.22
CA ILE A 74 -9.33 0.20 13.16
C ILE A 74 -9.29 0.96 11.83
N VAL A 75 -10.34 1.71 11.49
CA VAL A 75 -10.39 2.52 10.27
C VAL A 75 -9.42 3.68 10.36
N GLN A 76 -9.40 4.39 11.49
CA GLN A 76 -8.49 5.52 11.70
C GLN A 76 -7.03 5.10 11.56
N THR A 77 -6.65 4.00 12.21
CA THR A 77 -5.28 3.46 12.13
C THR A 77 -4.94 2.95 10.74
N ALA A 78 -5.88 2.32 10.03
CA ALA A 78 -5.67 1.88 8.66
C ALA A 78 -5.47 3.07 7.69
N ILE A 79 -6.28 4.13 7.80
CA ILE A 79 -6.14 5.34 6.98
C ILE A 79 -4.79 6.04 7.24
N LEU A 80 -4.39 6.19 8.52
CA LEU A 80 -3.09 6.74 8.87
C LEU A 80 -1.94 5.89 8.32
N GLY A 81 -2.04 4.56 8.44
CA GLY A 81 -1.06 3.62 7.90
C GLY A 81 -0.94 3.71 6.38
N ILE A 82 -2.07 3.82 5.66
CA ILE A 82 -2.10 4.05 4.21
C ILE A 82 -1.37 5.34 3.85
N GLY A 83 -1.65 6.45 4.56
CA GLY A 83 -1.01 7.74 4.31
C GLY A 83 0.52 7.68 4.48
N ILE A 84 0.99 7.08 5.58
CA ILE A 84 2.43 6.90 5.84
C ILE A 84 3.08 6.02 4.76
N LEU A 85 2.46 4.89 4.42
CA LEU A 85 2.98 3.99 3.39
C LEU A 85 3.01 4.63 2.01
N ALA A 86 2.00 5.43 1.66
CA ALA A 86 1.97 6.17 0.41
C ALA A 86 3.16 7.14 0.31
N ILE A 87 3.43 7.92 1.38
CA ILE A 87 4.59 8.83 1.43
C ILE A 87 5.90 8.05 1.29
N LEU A 88 6.05 6.94 2.01
CA LEU A 88 7.26 6.11 1.96
C LEU A 88 7.47 5.47 0.59
N LEU A 89 6.39 5.08 -0.10
CA LEU A 89 6.43 4.53 -1.45
C LEU A 89 6.81 5.60 -2.47
N VAL A 90 6.17 6.77 -2.42
CA VAL A 90 6.51 7.91 -3.29
C VAL A 90 7.99 8.29 -3.11
N ARG A 91 8.46 8.41 -1.86
CA ARG A 91 9.87 8.68 -1.56
C ARG A 91 10.80 7.61 -2.13
N GLU A 92 10.42 6.33 -2.05
CA GLU A 92 11.24 5.24 -2.58
C GLU A 92 11.29 5.25 -4.12
N VAL A 93 10.19 5.57 -4.78
CA VAL A 93 10.13 5.71 -6.25
C VAL A 93 11.00 6.87 -6.71
N VAL A 94 10.82 8.06 -6.11
CA VAL A 94 11.59 9.26 -6.44
C VAL A 94 13.10 9.05 -6.17
N SER A 95 13.47 8.48 -5.03
CA SER A 95 14.89 8.24 -4.69
C SER A 95 15.55 7.07 -5.42
N LYS A 96 14.79 6.19 -6.08
CA LYS A 96 15.34 5.16 -6.98
C LYS A 96 15.64 5.75 -8.35
N ASP A 97 14.82 6.70 -8.80
CA ASP A 97 15.01 7.41 -10.06
C ASP A 97 16.32 8.22 -10.06
N GLU A 98 16.59 8.94 -8.96
CA GLU A 98 17.85 9.69 -8.79
C GLU A 98 19.09 8.78 -8.82
N ARG A 99 19.01 7.57 -8.26
CA ARG A 99 20.12 6.61 -8.27
C ARG A 99 20.34 5.98 -9.64
N GLY A 100 19.28 5.69 -10.39
CA GLY A 100 19.39 5.20 -11.78
C GLY A 100 20.04 6.21 -12.72
N LEU A 101 19.74 7.50 -12.54
CA LEU A 101 20.30 8.58 -13.35
C LEU A 101 21.77 8.88 -13.04
N VAL A 102 22.21 8.71 -11.80
CA VAL A 102 23.64 8.88 -11.42
C VAL A 102 24.54 7.80 -12.04
N PHE A 103 24.08 6.56 -12.14
CA PHE A 103 24.85 5.47 -12.76
C PHE A 103 24.87 5.53 -14.30
N ALA A 104 23.93 6.22 -14.94
CA ALA A 104 23.92 6.41 -16.41
C ALA A 104 24.86 7.54 -16.88
N ARG A 105 25.49 8.27 -15.95
CA ARG A 105 26.40 9.40 -16.22
C ARG A 105 27.88 9.09 -15.99
N GLN A 106 28.24 7.86 -15.60
CA GLN A 106 29.61 7.37 -15.50
C GLN A 106 29.91 6.41 -16.64
#